data_AF-A0A7V0L2A9-F1
#
_entry.id   AF-A0A7V0L2A9-F1
#
_cell.length_a   1.000
_cell.length_b   1.000
_cell.length_c   1.000
_cell.angle_alpha   90.00
_cell.angle_beta   90.00
_cell.angle_gamma   90.00
#
_symmetry.space_group_name_H-M   'P 1'
#
loop_
_entity.id
_entity.type
_entity.pdbx_description
1 polymer ?
#
loop_
_entity_poly.entity_id
_entity_poly.type
_entity_poly.pdbx_seq_one_letter_code
_entity_poly.pdbx_strand_id
1 'polypeptide(L)'
;IDASADAWGAYSKLTKSAVSGAIAKKKASQENYCVEWGTVHTADGSLCTLTPPRTQQIIEHNGSDAEILTEEAPKWGETSPNIPGNGYQGCELGNFDSPAIAQGDSFQVIFTSLATGEQGTGRGIIPPLPAKQGVIVNIQLKKTAFPPVPQKVKATFYGGRTAFIQWKKEKGYTYNLYRRNARTEKGKYKRIAAGIKDSLYYDFTLDSSEKYGYIVIARDSAGRFSGHSADVNNLGSADFLSDVSNDRLSDRIPGGSLKVVALQKNFTIPPGGSALLRILRGVAKGNAEKDSLISACRNLRRTDLQPFVEEDERLYRRIPRLNFTNADYKMMYWSAFSMMRQCMLPPEGQSSYNYYVFSREPTWGWGHGGQVFHESLSMLAYVFMDPVSAMNSQRVYMERQWKNGYINYRTGPYLNETIPYHNQYTTSAPWFNWENWEIFKVSRDTVFLKEAYQSGKKFYQFWLNNRDANHDGLCEWGAHAVLESVRDGKVAVWDQVGWPSNFDALDLNAMLVNEAQSLGKMAQKLGYSEDYDYWKQEAAARTDSINRYMWDSQTGFYYNINKNDHSFTFKTADDLKRMEIIGFLPLWAGIAD
;
A
#
# COMPACT_ATOMS: atom_id res chain seq x y z
N ILE A 1 -23.17 9.09 25.77
CA ILE A 1 -22.64 8.14 26.78
C ILE A 1 -21.11 8.18 26.71
N ASP A 2 -20.46 8.72 27.75
CA ASP A 2 -19.00 8.77 27.92
C ASP A 2 -18.55 7.54 28.72
N ALA A 3 -18.80 6.37 28.16
CA ALA A 3 -18.50 5.12 28.83
C ALA A 3 -17.57 4.29 27.96
N SER A 4 -16.63 3.61 28.60
CA SER A 4 -15.85 2.55 27.97
C SER A 4 -16.78 1.58 27.25
N ALA A 5 -16.26 0.94 26.21
CA ALA A 5 -16.93 -0.22 25.62
C ALA A 5 -17.23 -1.24 26.73
N ASP A 6 -18.39 -1.89 26.66
CA ASP A 6 -18.79 -2.93 27.62
C ASP A 6 -18.00 -4.22 27.39
N ALA A 7 -17.60 -4.44 26.14
CA ALA A 7 -16.60 -5.43 25.74
C ALA A 7 -15.89 -4.95 24.46
N TRP A 8 -14.74 -5.53 24.14
CA TRP A 8 -14.01 -5.21 22.92
C TRP A 8 -13.24 -6.42 22.41
N GLY A 9 -12.78 -6.38 21.16
CA GLY A 9 -12.00 -7.48 20.60
C GLY A 9 -11.21 -7.07 19.38
N ALA A 10 -10.14 -7.80 19.10
CA ALA A 10 -9.47 -7.75 17.80
C ALA A 10 -9.25 -9.17 17.28
N TYR A 11 -9.30 -9.31 15.97
CA TYR A 11 -9.40 -10.62 15.32
C TYR A 11 -8.55 -10.66 14.07
N SER A 12 -7.76 -11.72 13.94
CA SER A 12 -6.99 -12.03 12.74
C SER A 12 -7.81 -12.84 11.70
N LYS A 13 -8.96 -13.40 12.13
CA LYS A 13 -9.86 -14.28 11.34
C LYS A 13 -11.33 -13.84 11.45
N LEU A 14 -12.13 -14.23 10.46
CA LEU A 14 -13.53 -13.81 10.27
C LEU A 14 -14.52 -15.00 10.12
N THR A 15 -14.18 -16.26 10.45
CA THR A 15 -14.93 -17.44 9.94
C THR A 15 -15.30 -18.53 10.94
N LYS A 16 -16.47 -19.17 10.72
CA LYS A 16 -16.87 -20.46 11.31
C LYS A 16 -15.87 -21.57 10.94
N SER A 17 -15.29 -22.19 11.97
CA SER A 17 -14.50 -23.44 12.01
C SER A 17 -12.97 -23.38 11.78
N ALA A 18 -12.30 -23.95 12.80
CA ALA A 18 -11.01 -24.64 12.88
C ALA A 18 -9.79 -24.06 12.14
N VAL A 19 -8.91 -23.40 12.90
CA VAL A 19 -7.51 -23.83 13.18
C VAL A 19 -6.84 -22.67 13.92
N SER A 20 -6.24 -22.98 15.05
CA SER A 20 -5.55 -22.08 15.97
C SER A 20 -4.36 -21.35 15.32
N GLY A 21 -4.27 -20.05 15.57
CA GLY A 21 -3.07 -19.24 15.36
C GLY A 21 -3.24 -17.97 16.18
N ALA A 22 -2.76 -17.99 17.43
CA ALA A 22 -2.80 -16.85 18.33
C ALA A 22 -1.39 -16.26 18.42
N ILE A 23 -1.23 -14.98 18.07
CA ILE A 23 -0.11 -14.16 18.50
C ILE A 23 -0.66 -13.26 19.64
N ALA A 24 0.15 -12.63 20.49
CA ALA A 24 -0.27 -11.98 21.74
C ALA A 24 -0.15 -10.43 21.80
N LYS A 25 -0.91 -9.82 22.71
CA LYS A 25 -0.88 -8.41 23.15
C LYS A 25 0.48 -7.97 23.73
N LYS A 26 0.88 -6.74 23.39
CA LYS A 26 2.02 -5.98 23.97
C LYS A 26 1.73 -5.49 25.40
N LYS A 27 2.68 -5.69 26.31
CA LYS A 27 2.85 -4.91 27.56
C LYS A 27 3.53 -3.57 27.23
N ALA A 28 3.34 -2.55 28.07
CA ALA A 28 3.96 -1.22 27.92
C ALA A 28 5.48 -1.32 27.75
N SER A 29 6.08 -0.40 26.99
CA SER A 29 7.50 -0.34 26.68
C SER A 29 8.34 -0.15 27.96
N GLN A 30 8.74 -1.27 28.57
CA GLN A 30 9.93 -1.28 29.40
C GLN A 30 11.14 -1.03 28.48
N GLU A 31 12.13 -0.28 28.96
CA GLU A 31 13.42 -0.16 28.28
C GLU A 31 14.14 -1.52 28.28
N ASN A 32 15.02 -1.76 27.30
CA ASN A 32 15.85 -2.97 27.25
C ASN A 32 16.60 -3.15 28.58
N TYR A 33 16.53 -4.35 29.15
CA TYR A 33 17.24 -4.67 30.39
C TYR A 33 18.53 -5.43 30.12
N CYS A 34 18.46 -6.52 29.35
CA CYS A 34 19.60 -7.27 28.84
C CYS A 34 19.17 -8.09 27.61
N VAL A 35 19.44 -7.57 26.42
CA VAL A 35 19.07 -8.26 25.16
C VAL A 35 20.28 -9.01 24.61
N GLU A 36 20.15 -10.30 24.35
CA GLU A 36 21.10 -10.99 23.46
C GLU A 36 20.66 -10.80 22.01
N TRP A 37 21.61 -10.55 21.10
CA TRP A 37 21.31 -10.38 19.68
C TRP A 37 22.53 -10.65 18.80
N GLY A 38 22.33 -11.01 17.53
CA GLY A 38 23.46 -11.16 16.60
C GLY A 38 23.03 -11.75 15.26
N THR A 39 24.00 -12.02 14.38
CA THR A 39 23.72 -12.59 13.07
C THR A 39 23.60 -14.11 13.12
N VAL A 40 22.76 -14.66 12.24
CA VAL A 40 22.65 -16.10 12.02
C VAL A 40 23.05 -16.39 10.58
N HIS A 41 24.09 -17.20 10.40
CA HIS A 41 24.54 -17.65 9.08
C HIS A 41 24.12 -19.11 8.85
N THR A 42 23.58 -19.41 7.67
CA THR A 42 23.28 -20.79 7.24
C THR A 42 24.57 -21.57 7.00
N ALA A 43 24.49 -22.89 6.80
CA ALA A 43 25.68 -23.72 6.64
C ALA A 43 26.59 -23.34 5.45
N ASP A 44 26.08 -22.62 4.45
CA ASP A 44 26.86 -22.11 3.32
C ASP A 44 27.51 -20.73 3.56
N GLY A 45 27.28 -20.13 4.73
CA GLY A 45 27.83 -18.84 5.14
C GLY A 45 26.94 -17.63 4.80
N SER A 46 25.82 -17.82 4.07
CA SER A 46 24.84 -16.76 3.83
C SER A 46 24.02 -16.42 5.08
N LEU A 47 23.47 -15.21 5.16
CA LEU A 47 22.57 -14.83 6.25
C LEU A 47 21.26 -15.62 6.20
N CYS A 48 20.80 -16.11 7.34
CA CYS A 48 19.51 -16.78 7.47
C CYS A 48 18.37 -15.76 7.45
N THR A 49 17.68 -15.64 6.31
CA THR A 49 16.54 -14.70 6.13
C THR A 49 15.18 -15.35 6.41
N LEU A 50 15.16 -16.56 6.96
CA LEU A 50 13.93 -17.30 7.25
C LEU A 50 13.30 -16.82 8.56
N THR A 51 11.96 -16.75 8.59
CA THR A 51 11.16 -16.35 9.74
C THR A 51 10.44 -17.52 10.41
N PRO A 52 10.01 -17.39 11.68
CA PRO A 52 9.15 -18.37 12.33
C PRO A 52 7.84 -18.62 11.56
N PRO A 53 7.31 -19.86 11.54
CA PRO A 53 7.79 -21.03 12.27
C PRO A 53 8.86 -21.85 11.52
N ARG A 54 9.40 -21.34 10.39
CA ARG A 54 10.44 -22.06 9.63
C ARG A 54 11.79 -22.05 10.33
N THR A 55 11.99 -21.10 11.24
CA THR A 55 13.10 -20.98 12.18
C THR A 55 12.56 -20.85 13.60
N GLN A 56 13.31 -21.37 14.56
CA GLN A 56 12.97 -21.36 16.00
C GLN A 56 14.23 -21.14 16.82
N GLN A 57 14.07 -20.59 18.03
CA GLN A 57 15.17 -20.51 19.00
C GLN A 57 14.73 -21.03 20.37
N ILE A 58 15.66 -21.64 21.10
CA ILE A 58 15.50 -22.03 22.50
C ILE A 58 16.68 -21.47 23.26
N ILE A 59 16.42 -20.76 24.35
CA ILE A 59 17.46 -20.14 25.17
C ILE A 59 17.45 -20.79 26.55
N GLU A 60 18.64 -21.19 27.00
CA GLU A 60 18.91 -21.75 28.32
C GLU A 60 19.76 -20.76 29.15
N HIS A 61 19.51 -20.73 30.46
CA HIS A 61 20.24 -19.88 31.42
C HIS A 61 21.03 -20.77 32.37
N ASN A 62 22.32 -20.47 32.55
CA ASN A 62 23.27 -21.23 33.37
C ASN A 62 23.33 -22.73 33.04
N GLY A 63 23.19 -23.08 31.76
CA GLY A 63 23.17 -24.48 31.28
C GLY A 63 21.97 -25.28 31.78
N SER A 64 20.95 -24.62 32.32
CA SER A 64 19.72 -25.22 32.81
C SER A 64 18.60 -25.03 31.79
N ASP A 65 17.85 -26.10 31.54
CA ASP A 65 16.61 -26.09 30.79
C ASP A 65 15.39 -26.25 31.71
N ALA A 66 15.52 -25.93 32.99
CA ALA A 66 14.38 -25.90 33.91
C ALA A 66 13.39 -24.77 33.55
N GLU A 67 13.92 -23.66 33.04
CA GLU A 67 13.19 -22.55 32.43
C GLU A 67 13.85 -22.26 31.08
N ILE A 68 13.05 -22.03 30.05
CA ILE A 68 13.53 -21.69 28.71
C ILE A 68 12.78 -20.49 28.14
N LEU A 69 13.46 -19.76 27.27
CA LEU A 69 12.84 -18.77 26.39
C LEU A 69 12.81 -19.27 24.95
N THR A 70 11.84 -18.80 24.18
CA THR A 70 11.68 -19.08 22.74
C THR A 70 11.65 -17.78 21.95
N GLU A 71 11.58 -17.86 20.61
CA GLU A 71 11.46 -16.67 19.76
C GLU A 71 10.17 -15.87 20.02
N GLU A 72 9.22 -16.45 20.74
CA GLU A 72 7.99 -15.76 21.13
C GLU A 72 8.11 -14.94 22.42
N ALA A 73 9.25 -15.00 23.14
CA ALA A 73 9.44 -14.29 24.40
C ALA A 73 9.32 -12.76 24.18
N PRO A 74 8.70 -11.99 25.10
CA PRO A 74 8.50 -10.57 24.94
C PRO A 74 9.84 -9.84 24.77
N LYS A 75 9.94 -9.02 23.73
CA LYS A 75 11.02 -8.05 23.57
C LYS A 75 10.61 -6.72 24.19
N TRP A 76 11.49 -6.13 25.00
CA TRP A 76 11.30 -4.80 25.57
C TRP A 76 11.96 -3.77 24.64
N GLY A 77 11.62 -2.48 24.76
CA GLY A 77 12.25 -1.37 24.02
C GLY A 77 12.16 -1.35 22.48
N GLU A 78 11.83 -2.44 21.81
CA GLU A 78 11.83 -2.59 20.35
C GLU A 78 10.55 -3.28 19.84
N THR A 79 10.13 -2.96 18.60
CA THR A 79 8.94 -3.57 17.99
C THR A 79 9.24 -4.74 17.06
N SER A 80 10.49 -4.94 16.66
CA SER A 80 10.90 -6.06 15.81
C SER A 80 10.71 -7.38 16.56
N PRO A 81 10.24 -8.44 15.88
CA PRO A 81 10.23 -9.78 16.48
C PRO A 81 11.67 -10.26 16.76
N ASN A 82 11.81 -11.29 17.60
CA ASN A 82 13.09 -11.89 17.94
C ASN A 82 13.81 -12.49 16.72
N ILE A 83 13.07 -12.97 15.72
CA ILE A 83 13.60 -13.43 14.43
C ILE A 83 12.88 -12.68 13.28
N PRO A 84 13.39 -11.52 12.85
CA PRO A 84 12.74 -10.66 11.85
C PRO A 84 12.93 -11.10 10.38
N GLY A 85 13.81 -12.07 10.10
CA GLY A 85 14.05 -12.56 8.73
C GLY A 85 15.02 -11.72 7.91
N ASN A 86 15.83 -10.89 8.55
CA ASN A 86 16.86 -10.07 7.91
C ASN A 86 18.29 -10.56 8.19
N GLY A 87 18.46 -11.81 8.66
CA GLY A 87 19.75 -12.36 9.06
C GLY A 87 20.12 -12.18 10.53
N TYR A 88 19.33 -11.45 11.32
CA TYR A 88 19.55 -11.26 12.74
C TYR A 88 18.58 -12.07 13.60
N GLN A 89 19.01 -12.36 14.83
CA GLN A 89 18.18 -12.90 15.90
C GLN A 89 18.43 -12.13 17.21
N GLY A 90 17.54 -12.26 18.18
CA GLY A 90 17.80 -11.84 19.55
C GLY A 90 16.65 -12.14 20.50
N CYS A 91 16.87 -11.90 21.80
CA CYS A 91 15.88 -12.11 22.84
C CYS A 91 16.20 -11.26 24.07
N GLU A 92 15.17 -10.77 24.75
CA GLU A 92 15.33 -10.12 26.06
C GLU A 92 15.54 -11.19 27.14
N LEU A 93 16.76 -11.27 27.68
CA LEU A 93 17.14 -12.22 28.72
C LEU A 93 16.52 -11.87 30.08
N GLY A 94 16.11 -10.62 30.28
CA GLY A 94 15.38 -10.19 31.48
C GLY A 94 14.05 -10.94 31.71
N ASN A 95 13.58 -11.72 30.73
CA ASN A 95 12.41 -12.59 30.91
C ASN A 95 12.68 -13.80 31.83
N PHE A 96 13.93 -14.21 32.06
CA PHE A 96 14.23 -15.25 33.06
C PHE A 96 13.98 -14.73 34.48
N ASP A 97 13.31 -15.53 35.31
CA ASP A 97 13.09 -15.22 36.73
C ASP A 97 13.29 -16.42 37.67
N SER A 98 13.66 -17.59 37.13
CA SER A 98 13.78 -18.83 37.90
C SER A 98 15.13 -19.56 37.67
N PRO A 99 16.28 -18.98 38.07
CA PRO A 99 16.43 -17.69 38.76
C PRO A 99 16.47 -16.49 37.80
N ALA A 100 16.30 -15.29 38.34
CA ALA A 100 16.53 -14.06 37.58
C ALA A 100 18.00 -13.95 37.15
N ILE A 101 18.25 -13.30 36.01
CA ILE A 101 19.60 -13.10 35.51
C ILE A 101 20.45 -12.22 36.43
N ALA A 102 21.73 -12.58 36.55
CA ALA A 102 22.74 -11.82 37.27
C ALA A 102 24.01 -11.64 36.40
N GLN A 103 24.81 -10.62 36.74
CA GLN A 103 26.12 -10.45 36.12
C GLN A 103 26.98 -11.71 36.33
N GLY A 104 27.63 -12.17 35.26
CA GLY A 104 28.49 -13.34 35.27
C GLY A 104 27.76 -14.65 34.94
N ASP A 105 26.44 -14.65 34.90
CA ASP A 105 25.67 -15.80 34.43
C ASP A 105 25.97 -16.12 32.97
N SER A 106 25.90 -17.40 32.63
CA SER A 106 26.02 -17.85 31.24
C SER A 106 24.65 -18.07 30.62
N PHE A 107 24.56 -17.92 29.29
CA PHE A 107 23.38 -18.33 28.54
C PHE A 107 23.77 -18.98 27.22
N GLN A 108 22.86 -19.79 26.69
CA GLN A 108 23.03 -20.51 25.42
C GLN A 108 21.79 -20.32 24.55
N VAL A 109 22.00 -19.95 23.28
CA VAL A 109 20.96 -19.82 22.25
C VAL A 109 21.10 -20.98 21.29
N ILE A 110 20.09 -21.85 21.22
CA ILE A 110 19.99 -22.94 20.25
C ILE A 110 19.06 -22.48 19.14
N PHE A 111 19.61 -22.20 17.96
CA PHE A 111 18.84 -21.76 16.79
C PHE A 111 18.67 -22.91 15.81
N THR A 112 17.44 -23.18 15.39
CA THR A 112 17.10 -24.29 14.49
C THR A 112 16.35 -23.78 13.26
N SER A 113 16.88 -24.06 12.07
CA SER A 113 16.17 -23.89 10.80
C SER A 113 15.50 -25.20 10.41
N LEU A 114 14.18 -25.26 10.60
CA LEU A 114 13.37 -26.43 10.27
C LEU A 114 13.26 -26.62 8.75
N ALA A 115 13.33 -25.53 7.98
CA ALA A 115 13.22 -25.60 6.53
C ALA A 115 14.47 -26.19 5.85
N THR A 116 15.66 -25.94 6.42
CA THR A 116 16.93 -26.41 5.85
C THR A 116 17.52 -27.61 6.61
N GLY A 117 16.97 -27.97 7.78
CA GLY A 117 17.49 -29.04 8.61
C GLY A 117 18.84 -28.70 9.24
N GLU A 118 19.03 -27.43 9.60
CA GLU A 118 20.29 -26.90 10.13
C GLU A 118 20.10 -26.38 11.55
N GLN A 119 21.08 -26.58 12.41
CA GLN A 119 21.07 -26.09 13.80
C GLN A 119 22.43 -25.51 14.17
N GLY A 120 22.42 -24.47 14.99
CA GLY A 120 23.62 -23.84 15.52
C GLY A 120 23.41 -23.42 16.97
N THR A 121 24.52 -23.12 17.65
CA THR A 121 24.49 -22.71 19.06
C THR A 121 25.37 -21.49 19.27
N GLY A 122 24.79 -20.44 19.83
CA GLY A 122 25.49 -19.27 20.35
C GLY A 122 25.59 -19.32 21.87
N ARG A 123 26.62 -18.72 22.45
CA ARG A 123 26.82 -18.64 23.91
C ARG A 123 27.29 -17.25 24.30
N GLY A 124 26.90 -16.80 25.47
CA GLY A 124 27.33 -15.53 26.03
C GLY A 124 27.39 -15.55 27.55
N ILE A 125 28.02 -14.51 28.10
CA ILE A 125 28.06 -14.22 29.54
C ILE A 125 27.35 -12.88 29.76
N ILE A 126 26.53 -12.81 30.80
CA ILE A 126 25.76 -11.61 31.15
C ILE A 126 26.70 -10.56 31.75
N PRO A 127 26.81 -9.35 31.14
CA PRO A 127 27.65 -8.27 31.65
C PRO A 127 26.96 -7.57 32.85
N PRO A 128 27.57 -6.53 33.46
CA PRO A 128 26.88 -5.72 34.48
C PRO A 128 25.50 -5.24 34.01
N LEU A 129 24.48 -5.40 34.86
CA LEU A 129 23.09 -5.07 34.55
C LEU A 129 22.73 -3.67 35.07
N PRO A 130 21.88 -2.89 34.35
CA PRO A 130 21.26 -3.22 33.06
C PRO A 130 22.26 -3.12 31.90
N ALA A 131 22.19 -4.07 30.98
CA ALA A 131 23.07 -4.18 29.82
C ALA A 131 22.37 -3.64 28.57
N LYS A 132 22.19 -2.31 28.48
CA LYS A 132 21.38 -1.67 27.43
C LYS A 132 21.89 -1.93 26.00
N GLN A 133 23.21 -2.08 25.82
CA GLN A 133 23.84 -2.42 24.54
C GLN A 133 23.67 -3.90 24.15
N GLY A 134 23.22 -4.73 25.09
CA GLY A 134 23.02 -6.16 24.89
C GLY A 134 24.31 -6.98 24.84
N VAL A 135 24.16 -8.26 24.51
CA VAL A 135 25.26 -9.22 24.32
C VAL A 135 25.23 -9.71 22.87
N ILE A 136 26.33 -9.51 22.14
CA ILE A 136 26.39 -9.94 20.73
C ILE A 136 26.65 -11.44 20.64
N VAL A 137 25.75 -12.17 19.99
CA VAL A 137 25.78 -13.63 19.80
C VAL A 137 25.56 -13.97 18.33
N ASN A 138 26.67 -14.15 17.60
CA ASN A 138 26.63 -14.61 16.21
C ASN A 138 26.59 -16.14 16.18
N ILE A 139 25.69 -16.70 15.36
CA ILE A 139 25.41 -18.14 15.30
C ILE A 139 25.70 -18.64 13.88
N GLN A 140 26.52 -19.68 13.78
CA GLN A 140 26.77 -20.41 12.54
C GLN A 140 25.97 -21.71 12.56
N LEU A 141 25.02 -21.85 11.64
CA LEU A 141 24.27 -23.09 11.47
C LEU A 141 25.11 -24.14 10.76
N LYS A 142 24.84 -25.41 11.09
CA LYS A 142 25.45 -26.57 10.45
C LYS A 142 24.37 -27.61 10.16
N LYS A 143 24.51 -28.34 9.05
CA LYS A 143 23.73 -29.56 8.79
C LYS A 143 24.12 -30.60 9.84
N THR A 144 23.29 -30.73 10.87
CA THR A 144 23.51 -31.63 12.00
C THR A 144 22.23 -32.41 12.20
N ALA A 145 22.33 -33.72 12.39
CA ALA A 145 21.16 -34.51 12.79
C ALA A 145 20.73 -34.12 14.21
N PHE A 146 19.60 -33.43 14.35
CA PHE A 146 18.94 -33.18 15.64
C PHE A 146 17.56 -33.89 15.64
N PRO A 147 16.97 -34.15 16.82
CA PRO A 147 15.67 -34.81 16.89
C PRO A 147 14.59 -34.07 16.09
N PRO A 148 13.64 -34.78 15.45
CA PRO A 148 12.53 -34.13 14.76
C PRO A 148 11.65 -33.36 15.76
N VAL A 149 11.11 -32.23 15.32
CA VAL A 149 10.15 -31.46 16.13
C VAL A 149 8.93 -32.32 16.45
N PRO A 150 8.51 -32.46 17.72
CA PRO A 150 7.34 -33.23 18.11
C PRO A 150 6.08 -32.80 17.34
N GLN A 151 5.45 -33.76 16.67
CA GLN A 151 4.28 -33.54 15.82
C GLN A 151 2.99 -33.96 16.50
N LYS A 152 1.85 -33.46 15.99
CA LYS A 152 0.49 -33.78 16.48
C LYS A 152 0.33 -33.57 17.99
N VAL A 153 1.03 -32.58 18.54
CA VAL A 153 0.88 -32.21 19.94
C VAL A 153 -0.52 -31.65 20.16
N LYS A 154 -1.22 -32.16 21.19
CA LYS A 154 -2.55 -31.71 21.59
C LYS A 154 -2.63 -31.67 23.11
N ALA A 155 -3.31 -30.66 23.65
CA ALA A 155 -3.67 -30.59 25.06
C ALA A 155 -5.20 -30.58 25.21
N THR A 156 -5.72 -31.47 26.04
CA THR A 156 -7.15 -31.54 26.41
C THR A 156 -7.28 -31.21 27.89
N PHE A 157 -8.14 -30.26 28.21
CA PHE A 157 -8.28 -29.74 29.57
C PHE A 157 -9.58 -30.23 30.20
N TYR A 158 -9.51 -30.76 31.41
CA TYR A 158 -10.65 -31.29 32.16
C TYR A 158 -10.87 -30.48 33.44
N GLY A 159 -12.03 -29.83 33.55
CA GLY A 159 -12.44 -29.08 34.75
C GLY A 159 -11.49 -27.95 35.18
N GLY A 160 -10.59 -27.50 34.29
CA GLY A 160 -9.55 -26.51 34.60
C GLY A 160 -8.45 -26.98 35.57
N ARG A 161 -8.51 -28.22 36.06
CA ARG A 161 -7.60 -28.78 37.08
C ARG A 161 -6.66 -29.85 36.51
N THR A 162 -6.95 -30.35 35.32
CA THR A 162 -6.13 -31.37 34.67
C THR A 162 -5.95 -31.04 33.21
N ALA A 163 -4.73 -31.23 32.70
CA ALA A 163 -4.44 -31.26 31.27
C ALA A 163 -3.89 -32.63 30.88
N PHE A 164 -4.45 -33.20 29.83
CA PHE A 164 -3.91 -34.36 29.13
C PHE A 164 -3.20 -33.89 27.87
N ILE A 165 -1.88 -34.08 27.83
CA ILE A 165 -1.04 -33.69 26.70
C ILE A 165 -0.60 -34.96 25.98
N GLN A 166 -0.76 -34.99 24.66
CA GLN A 166 -0.36 -36.13 23.82
C GLN A 166 0.33 -35.65 22.56
N TRP A 167 1.23 -36.46 22.01
CA TRP A 167 1.97 -36.17 20.77
C TRP A 167 2.27 -37.44 19.99
N LYS A 168 2.82 -37.31 18.78
CA LYS A 168 3.27 -38.47 17.99
C LYS A 168 4.59 -39.01 18.58
N LYS A 169 4.61 -40.28 18.99
CA LYS A 169 5.82 -40.99 19.43
C LYS A 169 6.79 -41.23 18.26
N GLU A 170 8.06 -40.95 18.48
CA GLU A 170 9.17 -41.29 17.58
C GLU A 170 10.19 -42.15 18.33
N LYS A 171 10.75 -43.17 17.67
CA LYS A 171 11.70 -44.10 18.29
C LYS A 171 13.05 -43.43 18.51
N GLY A 172 13.71 -43.72 19.63
CA GLY A 172 15.07 -43.26 19.93
C GLY A 172 15.18 -41.88 20.58
N TYR A 173 14.05 -41.23 20.88
CA TYR A 173 14.01 -39.93 21.54
C TYR A 173 13.29 -39.99 22.89
N THR A 174 13.67 -39.08 23.77
CA THR A 174 12.92 -38.75 24.99
C THR A 174 12.34 -37.36 24.87
N TYR A 175 11.32 -37.03 25.66
CA TYR A 175 10.63 -35.75 25.55
C TYR A 175 10.68 -34.98 26.87
N ASN A 176 10.93 -33.69 26.76
CA ASN A 176 10.73 -32.73 27.83
C ASN A 176 9.44 -31.97 27.56
N LEU A 177 8.59 -31.88 28.59
CA LEU A 177 7.33 -31.14 28.56
C LEU A 177 7.50 -29.84 29.33
N TYR A 178 7.16 -28.73 28.68
CA TYR A 178 7.22 -27.41 29.28
C TYR A 178 5.83 -26.80 29.33
N ARG A 179 5.60 -26.02 30.38
CA ARG A 179 4.34 -25.34 30.66
C ARG A 179 4.61 -23.87 30.92
N ARG A 180 3.64 -23.04 30.55
CA ARG A 180 3.62 -21.61 30.88
C ARG A 180 2.23 -21.17 31.29
N ASN A 181 2.15 -20.02 31.97
CA ASN A 181 0.91 -19.28 32.01
C ASN A 181 0.59 -18.72 30.62
N ALA A 182 -0.53 -19.16 30.06
CA ALA A 182 -0.91 -18.81 28.70
C ALA A 182 -1.19 -17.30 28.54
N ARG A 183 -1.65 -16.62 29.60
CA ARG A 183 -2.01 -15.19 29.58
C ARG A 183 -0.81 -14.27 29.76
N THR A 184 0.13 -14.63 30.63
CA THR A 184 1.14 -13.68 31.14
C THR A 184 2.58 -14.00 30.72
N GLU A 185 2.89 -15.24 30.33
CA GLU A 185 4.27 -15.71 30.15
C GLU A 185 4.53 -16.14 28.69
N LYS A 186 4.18 -15.32 27.70
CA LYS A 186 4.38 -15.69 26.29
C LYS A 186 5.85 -16.09 26.03
N GLY A 187 6.08 -17.21 25.33
CA GLY A 187 7.41 -17.63 24.91
C GLY A 187 8.40 -17.98 26.03
N LYS A 188 7.97 -17.93 27.29
CA LYS A 188 8.71 -18.31 28.50
C LYS A 188 8.06 -19.55 29.07
N TYR A 189 8.82 -20.64 29.26
CA TYR A 189 8.26 -21.90 29.74
C TYR A 189 9.10 -22.53 30.84
N LYS A 190 8.43 -23.15 31.81
CA LYS A 190 9.03 -23.96 32.87
C LYS A 190 8.85 -25.44 32.56
N ARG A 191 9.89 -26.23 32.70
CA ARG A 191 9.85 -27.68 32.50
C ARG A 191 9.10 -28.34 33.65
N ILE A 192 8.08 -29.12 33.33
CA ILE A 192 7.28 -29.85 34.34
C ILE A 192 7.55 -31.36 34.32
N ALA A 193 8.12 -31.87 33.24
CA ALA A 193 8.57 -33.25 33.15
C ALA A 193 9.71 -33.37 32.12
N ALA A 194 10.65 -34.28 32.39
CA ALA A 194 11.82 -34.50 31.56
C ALA A 194 12.02 -35.99 31.27
N GLY A 195 12.69 -36.31 30.17
CA GLY A 195 13.07 -37.68 29.85
C GLY A 195 11.89 -38.63 29.62
N ILE A 196 10.72 -38.11 29.23
CA ILE A 196 9.50 -38.89 28.99
C ILE A 196 9.78 -39.84 27.82
N LYS A 197 9.66 -41.15 28.06
CA LYS A 197 9.79 -42.20 27.02
C LYS A 197 8.46 -42.56 26.34
N ASP A 198 7.37 -42.08 26.91
CA ASP A 198 6.03 -42.22 26.34
C ASP A 198 5.67 -41.02 25.44
N SER A 199 4.43 -40.99 24.96
CA SER A 199 3.89 -39.96 24.06
C SER A 199 2.70 -39.21 24.64
N LEU A 200 2.52 -39.31 25.95
CA LEU A 200 1.47 -38.64 26.70
C LEU A 200 1.95 -38.22 28.09
N TYR A 201 1.26 -37.25 28.67
CA TYR A 201 1.48 -36.76 30.02
C TYR A 201 0.18 -36.20 30.61
N TYR A 202 -0.07 -36.48 31.89
CA TYR A 202 -1.14 -35.84 32.65
C TYR A 202 -0.56 -34.83 33.62
N ASP A 203 -0.91 -33.57 33.45
CA ASP A 203 -0.61 -32.52 34.41
C ASP A 203 -1.83 -32.34 35.32
N PHE A 204 -1.67 -32.68 36.60
CA PHE A 204 -2.70 -32.57 37.64
C PHE A 204 -2.52 -31.33 38.53
N THR A 205 -1.57 -30.45 38.18
CA THR A 205 -1.13 -29.33 39.04
C THR A 205 -1.68 -27.99 38.56
N LEU A 206 -2.80 -27.99 37.83
CA LEU A 206 -3.39 -26.78 37.25
C LEU A 206 -4.25 -26.08 38.30
N ASP A 207 -4.10 -24.75 38.36
CA ASP A 207 -5.04 -23.86 39.01
C ASP A 207 -6.17 -23.52 38.01
N SER A 208 -7.42 -23.78 38.42
CA SER A 208 -8.61 -23.51 37.60
C SER A 208 -8.81 -22.03 37.24
N SER A 209 -8.23 -21.11 38.00
CA SER A 209 -8.28 -19.66 37.72
C SER A 209 -7.33 -19.25 36.60
N GLU A 210 -6.30 -20.05 36.34
CA GLU A 210 -5.26 -19.75 35.37
C GLU A 210 -5.51 -20.37 33.99
N LYS A 211 -4.70 -19.96 33.02
CA LYS A 211 -4.65 -20.55 31.68
C LYS A 211 -3.25 -21.03 31.41
N TYR A 212 -3.14 -22.16 30.71
CA TYR A 212 -1.88 -22.86 30.52
C TYR A 212 -1.65 -23.17 29.05
N GLY A 213 -0.39 -23.01 28.64
CA GLY A 213 0.14 -23.43 27.35
C GLY A 213 1.25 -24.45 27.54
N TYR A 214 1.34 -25.39 26.61
CA TYR A 214 2.33 -26.47 26.64
C TYR A 214 3.07 -26.55 25.32
N ILE A 215 4.38 -26.83 25.43
CA ILE A 215 5.22 -27.24 24.30
C ILE A 215 5.96 -28.53 24.68
N VAL A 216 6.25 -29.33 23.66
CA VAL A 216 7.04 -30.55 23.78
C VAL A 216 8.31 -30.38 22.98
N ILE A 217 9.44 -30.78 23.56
CA ILE A 217 10.76 -30.79 22.92
C ILE A 217 11.32 -32.20 23.00
N ALA A 218 11.80 -32.74 21.88
CA ALA A 218 12.48 -34.02 21.83
C ALA A 218 13.99 -33.87 22.12
N ARG A 219 14.56 -34.90 22.75
CA ARG A 219 15.98 -35.05 23.00
C ARG A 219 16.48 -36.39 22.50
N ASP A 220 17.66 -36.40 21.86
CA ASP A 220 18.39 -37.63 21.56
C ASP A 220 19.29 -38.07 22.71
N SER A 221 19.96 -39.21 22.53
CA SER A 221 20.91 -39.77 23.48
C SER A 221 22.15 -38.89 23.70
N ALA A 222 22.44 -37.95 22.79
CA ALA A 222 23.51 -36.96 22.93
C ALA A 222 23.05 -35.68 23.66
N GLY A 223 21.77 -35.62 24.07
CA GLY A 223 21.19 -34.48 24.77
C GLY A 223 20.84 -33.30 23.86
N ARG A 224 20.88 -33.45 22.53
CA ARG A 224 20.54 -32.37 21.59
C ARG A 224 19.04 -32.15 21.54
N PHE A 225 18.65 -30.90 21.38
CA PHE A 225 17.26 -30.47 21.31
C PHE A 225 16.72 -30.56 19.87
N SER A 226 15.47 -30.98 19.72
CA SER A 226 14.67 -30.57 18.57
C SER A 226 14.33 -29.08 18.66
N GLY A 227 13.78 -28.52 17.58
CA GLY A 227 12.89 -27.37 17.73
C GLY A 227 11.68 -27.70 18.61
N HIS A 228 10.98 -26.70 19.14
CA HIS A 228 9.81 -26.93 19.99
C HIS A 228 8.55 -27.16 19.15
N SER A 229 7.59 -27.93 19.69
CA SER A 229 6.26 -28.05 19.09
C SER A 229 5.53 -26.71 19.05
N ALA A 230 4.43 -26.66 18.30
CA ALA A 230 3.47 -25.57 18.46
C ALA A 230 2.97 -25.52 19.93
N ASP A 231 2.75 -24.30 20.43
CA ASP A 231 2.12 -24.08 21.72
C ASP A 231 0.64 -24.50 21.66
N VAL A 232 0.28 -25.48 22.50
CA VAL A 232 -1.10 -25.91 22.69
C VAL A 232 -1.60 -25.40 24.03
N ASN A 233 -2.69 -24.64 24.03
CA ASN A 233 -3.17 -23.94 25.22
C ASN A 233 -4.70 -23.97 25.37
N ASN A 234 -5.17 -23.57 26.54
CA ASN A 234 -6.60 -23.38 26.84
C ASN A 234 -7.05 -21.91 26.76
N LEU A 235 -6.31 -21.06 26.03
CA LEU A 235 -6.85 -19.78 25.62
C LEU A 235 -7.86 -20.09 24.52
N GLY A 236 -9.15 -20.05 24.82
CA GLY A 236 -10.19 -20.14 23.78
C GLY A 236 -9.82 -19.22 22.61
N SER A 237 -9.87 -19.74 21.39
CA SER A 237 -9.63 -18.94 20.18
C SER A 237 -10.69 -17.83 20.13
N ALA A 238 -10.27 -16.57 20.22
CA ALA A 238 -11.18 -15.45 19.99
C ALA A 238 -11.51 -15.41 18.49
N ASP A 239 -12.74 -15.75 18.14
CA ASP A 239 -13.28 -15.69 16.79
C ASP A 239 -14.38 -14.62 16.76
N PHE A 240 -14.32 -13.71 15.78
CA PHE A 240 -15.22 -12.55 15.76
C PHE A 240 -16.69 -12.96 15.66
N LEU A 241 -17.01 -13.90 14.76
CA LEU A 241 -18.40 -14.32 14.56
C LEU A 241 -18.89 -15.16 15.75
N SER A 242 -18.02 -15.95 16.38
CA SER A 242 -18.32 -16.66 17.62
C SER A 242 -18.64 -15.69 18.76
N ASP A 243 -17.81 -14.67 18.97
CA ASP A 243 -18.02 -13.64 20.00
C ASP A 243 -19.33 -12.87 19.78
N VAL A 244 -19.61 -12.47 18.53
CA VAL A 244 -20.87 -11.81 18.16
C VAL A 244 -22.06 -12.73 18.41
N SER A 245 -21.96 -14.02 18.08
CA SER A 245 -23.05 -14.98 18.32
C SER A 245 -23.33 -15.25 19.80
N ASN A 246 -22.34 -15.04 20.67
CA ASN A 246 -22.46 -15.16 22.12
C ASN A 246 -22.84 -13.83 22.79
N ASP A 247 -23.17 -12.79 22.02
CA ASP A 247 -23.54 -11.45 22.48
C ASP A 247 -22.48 -10.81 23.41
N ARG A 248 -21.22 -11.22 23.27
CA ARG A 248 -20.12 -10.70 24.07
C ARG A 248 -18.77 -10.85 23.38
N LEU A 249 -18.08 -9.73 23.17
CA LEU A 249 -16.69 -9.70 22.69
C LEU A 249 -15.70 -10.23 23.73
N SER A 250 -14.59 -10.80 23.28
CA SER A 250 -13.64 -11.56 24.11
C SER A 250 -12.74 -10.76 25.04
N ASP A 251 -12.72 -9.42 24.95
CA ASP A 251 -11.80 -8.51 25.66
C ASP A 251 -10.32 -8.80 25.34
N ARG A 252 -10.06 -9.29 24.12
CA ARG A 252 -8.75 -9.75 23.66
C ARG A 252 -8.29 -9.02 22.41
N ILE A 253 -7.00 -8.70 22.37
CA ILE A 253 -6.29 -8.34 21.14
C ILE A 253 -5.23 -9.44 21.00
N PRO A 254 -5.34 -10.34 20.02
CA PRO A 254 -4.22 -11.16 19.64
C PRO A 254 -3.16 -10.23 19.05
N GLY A 255 -1.89 -10.58 19.17
CA GLY A 255 -0.85 -10.02 18.33
C GLY A 255 -0.94 -10.54 16.90
N GLY A 256 0.06 -10.19 16.09
CA GLY A 256 0.09 -10.50 14.67
C GLY A 256 -0.77 -9.52 13.86
N SER A 257 -1.01 -9.87 12.59
CA SER A 257 -1.85 -9.07 11.70
C SER A 257 -3.33 -9.17 12.12
N LEU A 258 -3.94 -8.02 12.36
CA LEU A 258 -5.34 -7.88 12.75
C LEU A 258 -6.15 -7.44 11.54
N LYS A 259 -7.29 -8.10 11.31
CA LYS A 259 -8.24 -7.74 10.25
C LYS A 259 -9.42 -6.93 10.79
N VAL A 260 -9.84 -7.21 12.02
CA VAL A 260 -10.99 -6.56 12.67
C VAL A 260 -10.59 -6.05 14.04
N VAL A 261 -11.04 -4.84 14.35
CA VAL A 261 -11.12 -4.29 15.71
C VAL A 261 -12.59 -3.99 15.97
N ALA A 262 -13.14 -4.52 17.05
CA ALA A 262 -14.55 -4.39 17.42
C ALA A 262 -14.69 -3.82 18.83
N LEU A 263 -15.71 -2.99 19.01
CA LEU A 263 -16.12 -2.39 20.27
C LEU A 263 -17.60 -2.71 20.47
N GLN A 264 -17.99 -3.19 21.65
CA GLN A 264 -19.37 -3.49 22.00
C GLN A 264 -19.88 -2.48 23.02
N LYS A 265 -21.10 -2.02 22.81
CA LYS A 265 -21.83 -1.18 23.76
C LYS A 265 -23.30 -1.60 23.76
N ASN A 266 -23.81 -1.94 24.94
CA ASN A 266 -25.19 -2.34 25.15
C ASN A 266 -26.02 -1.09 25.50
N PHE A 267 -27.13 -0.91 24.79
CA PHE A 267 -28.08 0.19 25.02
C PHE A 267 -29.44 -0.38 25.39
N THR A 268 -30.08 0.22 26.40
CA THR A 268 -31.51 0.00 26.67
C THR A 268 -32.26 1.21 26.14
N ILE A 269 -33.12 1.00 25.14
CA ILE A 269 -33.92 2.06 24.51
C ILE A 269 -35.39 1.79 24.85
N PRO A 270 -36.09 2.69 25.57
CA PRO A 270 -37.51 2.51 25.88
C PRO A 270 -38.37 2.65 24.62
N PRO A 271 -39.63 2.15 24.61
CA PRO A 271 -40.56 2.38 23.52
C PRO A 271 -40.69 3.88 23.20
N GLY A 272 -40.51 4.26 21.93
CA GLY A 272 -40.50 5.66 21.48
C GLY A 272 -39.21 6.44 21.80
N GLY A 273 -38.23 5.83 22.48
CA GLY A 273 -36.93 6.43 22.76
C GLY A 273 -35.94 6.28 21.60
N SER A 274 -34.81 6.96 21.71
CA SER A 274 -33.67 6.83 20.79
C SER A 274 -32.34 6.88 21.55
N ALA A 275 -31.29 6.33 20.95
CA ALA A 275 -29.92 6.43 21.43
C ALA A 275 -28.99 6.81 20.27
N LEU A 276 -28.01 7.69 20.56
CA LEU A 276 -27.02 8.12 19.58
C LEU A 276 -25.71 7.32 19.77
N LEU A 277 -25.30 6.61 18.71
CA LEU A 277 -23.99 5.98 18.61
C LEU A 277 -23.09 6.81 17.68
N ARG A 278 -21.87 7.13 18.12
CA ARG A 278 -20.86 7.81 17.31
C ARG A 278 -19.56 7.01 17.37
N ILE A 279 -19.08 6.58 16.21
CA ILE A 279 -17.81 5.84 16.05
C ILE A 279 -16.78 6.80 15.47
N LEU A 280 -15.61 6.87 16.12
CA LEU A 280 -14.53 7.77 15.74
C LEU A 280 -13.29 6.96 15.41
N ARG A 281 -12.75 7.16 14.20
CA ARG A 281 -11.52 6.51 13.73
C ARG A 281 -10.49 7.57 13.37
N GLY A 282 -9.41 7.62 14.13
CA GLY A 282 -8.22 8.40 13.80
C GLY A 282 -7.20 7.56 13.05
N VAL A 283 -6.60 8.11 12.00
CA VAL A 283 -5.49 7.49 11.26
C VAL A 283 -4.34 8.49 11.21
N ALA A 284 -3.12 8.04 11.50
CA ALA A 284 -1.92 8.85 11.41
C ALA A 284 -0.74 7.99 10.95
N LYS A 285 0.35 8.63 10.49
CA LYS A 285 1.61 7.95 10.17
C LYS A 285 2.15 7.25 11.43
N GLY A 286 2.85 6.13 11.26
CA GLY A 286 3.26 5.27 12.39
C GLY A 286 4.15 5.94 13.44
N ASN A 287 4.82 7.03 13.07
CA ASN A 287 5.67 7.86 13.94
C ASN A 287 4.99 9.11 14.51
N ALA A 288 3.70 9.32 14.24
CA ALA A 288 2.96 10.48 14.76
C ALA A 288 2.70 10.36 16.27
N GLU A 289 2.64 11.49 16.97
CA GLU A 289 2.31 11.53 18.40
C GLU A 289 0.88 11.04 18.66
N LYS A 290 0.76 9.94 19.41
CA LYS A 290 -0.53 9.28 19.68
C LYS A 290 -1.48 10.17 20.48
N ASP A 291 -0.96 10.95 21.43
CA ASP A 291 -1.78 11.78 22.30
C ASP A 291 -2.47 12.91 21.54
N SER A 292 -1.80 13.47 20.52
CA SER A 292 -2.40 14.44 19.61
C SER A 292 -3.56 13.83 18.81
N LEU A 293 -3.37 12.65 18.22
CA LEU A 293 -4.42 11.93 17.50
C LEU A 293 -5.62 11.59 18.39
N ILE A 294 -5.36 11.08 19.60
CA ILE A 294 -6.42 10.75 20.57
C ILE A 294 -7.18 12.01 20.99
N SER A 295 -6.47 13.12 21.24
CA SER A 295 -7.09 14.39 21.62
C SER A 295 -7.97 14.95 20.51
N ALA A 296 -7.49 14.91 19.26
CA ALA A 296 -8.29 15.28 18.09
C ALA A 296 -9.56 14.43 17.97
N CYS A 297 -9.44 13.10 18.14
CA CYS A 297 -10.60 12.21 18.14
C CYS A 297 -11.57 12.54 19.27
N ARG A 298 -11.09 12.80 20.49
CA ARG A 298 -11.95 13.16 21.63
C ARG A 298 -12.74 14.44 21.38
N ASN A 299 -12.16 15.41 20.69
CA ASN A 299 -12.84 16.66 20.32
C ASN A 299 -14.02 16.39 19.36
N LEU A 300 -13.85 15.49 18.38
CA LEU A 300 -14.90 15.09 17.43
C LEU A 300 -16.15 14.46 18.07
N ARG A 301 -16.06 14.03 19.33
CA ARG A 301 -17.19 13.43 20.06
C ARG A 301 -18.36 14.39 20.23
N ARG A 302 -18.08 15.68 20.44
CA ARG A 302 -19.09 16.72 20.68
C ARG A 302 -19.25 17.67 19.51
N THR A 303 -18.39 17.54 18.50
CA THR A 303 -18.47 18.34 17.28
C THR A 303 -19.82 18.11 16.60
N ASP A 304 -20.51 19.20 16.30
CA ASP A 304 -21.66 19.13 15.42
C ASP A 304 -21.19 18.76 14.00
N LEU A 305 -21.79 17.71 13.42
CA LEU A 305 -21.43 17.25 12.08
C LEU A 305 -22.18 18.02 10.99
N GLN A 306 -23.26 18.72 11.34
CA GLN A 306 -24.10 19.43 10.40
C GLN A 306 -23.31 20.46 9.55
N PRO A 307 -22.38 21.26 10.10
CA PRO A 307 -21.59 22.18 9.30
C PRO A 307 -20.73 21.50 8.23
N PHE A 308 -20.23 20.28 8.50
CA PHE A 308 -19.43 19.49 7.55
C PHE A 308 -20.30 18.89 6.44
N VAL A 309 -21.50 18.42 6.78
CA VAL A 309 -22.48 17.96 5.78
C VAL A 309 -22.88 19.11 4.87
N GLU A 310 -23.20 20.27 5.44
CA GLU A 310 -23.56 21.46 4.67
C GLU A 310 -22.42 21.98 3.81
N GLU A 311 -21.17 21.82 4.26
CA GLU A 311 -19.97 22.14 3.47
C GLU A 311 -19.81 21.19 2.29
N ASP A 312 -20.02 19.89 2.48
CA ASP A 312 -19.96 18.92 1.38
C ASP A 312 -21.11 19.14 0.38
N GLU A 313 -22.34 19.34 0.86
CA GLU A 313 -23.50 19.67 0.01
C GLU A 313 -23.31 20.99 -0.75
N ARG A 314 -22.61 21.97 -0.16
CA ARG A 314 -22.33 23.26 -0.81
C ARG A 314 -21.54 23.09 -2.11
N LEU A 315 -20.69 22.08 -2.21
CA LEU A 315 -19.90 21.82 -3.42
C LEU A 315 -20.76 21.36 -4.58
N TYR A 316 -21.83 20.61 -4.31
CA TYR A 316 -22.77 20.18 -5.34
C TYR A 316 -23.65 21.31 -5.87
N ARG A 317 -23.75 22.45 -5.17
CA ARG A 317 -24.66 23.56 -5.55
C ARG A 317 -24.27 24.23 -6.87
N ARG A 318 -23.00 24.14 -7.26
CA ARG A 318 -22.47 24.78 -8.49
C ARG A 318 -22.65 23.92 -9.74
N ILE A 319 -22.93 22.62 -9.57
CA ILE A 319 -23.12 21.69 -10.67
C ILE A 319 -24.36 22.12 -11.49
N PRO A 320 -24.25 22.26 -12.82
CA PRO A 320 -25.37 22.59 -13.70
C PRO A 320 -26.57 21.67 -13.48
N ARG A 321 -27.74 22.25 -13.29
CA ARG A 321 -28.99 21.49 -13.19
C ARG A 321 -29.53 21.27 -14.59
N LEU A 322 -29.29 20.08 -15.13
CA LEU A 322 -29.85 19.66 -16.42
C LEU A 322 -31.23 19.02 -16.21
N ASN A 323 -32.11 19.17 -17.20
CA ASN A 323 -33.42 18.54 -17.22
C ASN A 323 -33.31 17.17 -17.88
N PHE A 324 -33.68 16.12 -17.13
CA PHE A 324 -33.67 14.74 -17.61
C PHE A 324 -35.09 14.18 -17.57
N THR A 325 -35.51 13.55 -18.65
CA THR A 325 -36.77 12.78 -18.72
C THR A 325 -36.58 11.36 -18.20
N ASN A 326 -35.37 10.81 -18.32
CA ASN A 326 -35.00 9.49 -17.83
C ASN A 326 -34.34 9.58 -16.44
N ALA A 327 -34.88 8.85 -15.45
CA ALA A 327 -34.39 8.84 -14.08
C ALA A 327 -32.99 8.22 -13.94
N ASP A 328 -32.63 7.23 -14.76
CA ASP A 328 -31.31 6.60 -14.74
C ASP A 328 -30.23 7.54 -15.27
N TYR A 329 -30.54 8.34 -16.29
CA TYR A 329 -29.61 9.36 -16.79
C TYR A 329 -29.39 10.47 -15.77
N LYS A 330 -30.46 10.87 -15.05
CA LYS A 330 -30.34 11.80 -13.93
C LYS A 330 -29.44 11.22 -12.84
N MET A 331 -29.64 9.95 -12.47
CA MET A 331 -28.82 9.28 -11.46
C MET A 331 -27.36 9.21 -11.90
N MET A 332 -27.09 8.75 -13.12
CA MET A 332 -25.75 8.67 -13.70
C MET A 332 -25.03 10.03 -13.69
N TYR A 333 -25.73 11.11 -14.05
CA TYR A 333 -25.17 12.46 -14.03
C TYR A 333 -24.67 12.86 -12.63
N TRP A 334 -25.49 12.68 -11.59
CA TRP A 334 -25.09 13.01 -10.22
C TRP A 334 -24.03 12.05 -9.66
N SER A 335 -24.16 10.76 -9.94
CA SER A 335 -23.19 9.75 -9.51
C SER A 335 -21.80 9.97 -10.11
N ALA A 336 -21.70 10.49 -11.34
CA ALA A 336 -20.42 10.83 -11.95
C ALA A 336 -19.66 11.89 -11.14
N PHE A 337 -20.34 12.91 -10.63
CA PHE A 337 -19.72 13.93 -9.77
C PHE A 337 -19.25 13.35 -8.43
N SER A 338 -20.06 12.50 -7.80
CA SER A 338 -19.65 11.81 -6.56
C SER A 338 -18.42 10.93 -6.80
N MET A 339 -18.35 10.24 -7.94
CA MET A 339 -17.19 9.44 -8.33
C MET A 339 -15.94 10.31 -8.55
N MET A 340 -16.02 11.40 -9.31
CA MET A 340 -14.87 12.30 -9.50
C MET A 340 -14.39 12.89 -8.16
N ARG A 341 -15.33 13.29 -7.31
CA ARG A 341 -15.04 13.86 -5.98
C ARG A 341 -14.28 12.90 -5.08
N GLN A 342 -14.63 11.62 -5.07
CA GLN A 342 -13.94 10.64 -4.21
C GLN A 342 -12.45 10.45 -4.59
N CYS A 343 -12.13 10.75 -5.86
CA CYS A 343 -10.82 10.64 -6.46
C CYS A 343 -10.01 11.95 -6.37
N MET A 344 -10.57 13.02 -5.77
CA MET A 344 -9.82 14.24 -5.47
C MET A 344 -9.27 14.16 -4.05
N LEU A 345 -7.95 14.29 -3.90
CA LEU A 345 -7.23 14.16 -2.64
C LEU A 345 -6.56 15.49 -2.25
N PRO A 346 -6.42 15.78 -0.94
CA PRO A 346 -5.74 16.98 -0.46
C PRO A 346 -4.22 16.92 -0.72
N PRO A 347 -3.49 18.04 -0.60
CA PRO A 347 -2.05 18.05 -0.83
C PRO A 347 -1.33 17.10 0.12
N GLU A 348 -0.37 16.35 -0.40
CA GLU A 348 0.50 15.50 0.41
C GLU A 348 1.81 15.17 -0.30
N GLY A 349 2.81 14.75 0.47
CA GLY A 349 4.09 14.35 -0.07
C GLY A 349 4.72 15.46 -0.92
N GLN A 350 4.89 15.16 -2.20
CA GLN A 350 5.44 16.06 -3.21
C GLN A 350 4.40 16.93 -3.94
N SER A 351 3.10 16.70 -3.74
CA SER A 351 2.05 17.49 -4.37
C SER A 351 1.60 18.62 -3.44
N SER A 352 1.84 19.87 -3.85
CA SER A 352 1.51 21.06 -3.03
C SER A 352 0.03 21.47 -3.13
N TYR A 353 -0.69 20.85 -4.06
CA TYR A 353 -2.06 21.18 -4.42
C TYR A 353 -2.97 19.94 -4.30
N ASN A 354 -4.28 20.16 -4.24
CA ASN A 354 -5.26 19.08 -4.39
C ASN A 354 -4.98 18.36 -5.71
N TYR A 355 -4.95 17.03 -5.68
CA TYR A 355 -4.56 16.22 -6.81
C TYR A 355 -5.60 15.14 -7.07
N TYR A 356 -5.80 14.83 -8.34
CA TYR A 356 -6.70 13.77 -8.78
C TYR A 356 -5.99 12.41 -8.76
N VAL A 357 -6.74 11.32 -8.63
CA VAL A 357 -6.22 9.97 -8.84
C VAL A 357 -7.19 9.17 -9.70
N PHE A 358 -6.67 8.29 -10.55
CA PHE A 358 -7.49 7.39 -11.35
C PHE A 358 -8.51 6.59 -10.51
N SER A 359 -8.04 6.04 -9.38
CA SER A 359 -8.86 5.29 -8.44
C SER A 359 -8.32 5.50 -7.03
N ARG A 360 -9.23 5.64 -6.06
CA ARG A 360 -8.89 5.73 -4.65
C ARG A 360 -8.38 4.40 -4.08
N GLU A 361 -8.85 3.29 -4.63
CA GLU A 361 -8.56 1.92 -4.17
C GLU A 361 -8.27 1.03 -5.39
N PRO A 362 -7.18 1.29 -6.15
CA PRO A 362 -6.88 0.50 -7.33
C PRO A 362 -6.45 -0.92 -6.92
N THR A 363 -6.95 -1.93 -7.62
CA THR A 363 -6.55 -3.34 -7.38
C THR A 363 -5.33 -3.77 -8.21
N TRP A 364 -4.68 -2.81 -8.90
CA TRP A 364 -3.52 -3.03 -9.76
C TRP A 364 -2.52 -1.86 -9.62
N GLY A 365 -1.25 -2.13 -9.91
CA GLY A 365 -0.15 -1.20 -9.65
C GLY A 365 -0.29 0.17 -10.32
N TRP A 366 -0.77 0.21 -11.58
CA TRP A 366 -0.87 1.43 -12.39
C TRP A 366 -1.74 2.52 -11.76
N GLY A 367 -2.84 2.15 -11.07
CA GLY A 367 -3.75 3.13 -10.47
C GLY A 367 -3.17 3.88 -9.25
N HIS A 368 -2.01 3.47 -8.75
CA HIS A 368 -1.32 4.17 -7.65
C HIS A 368 -0.36 5.28 -8.15
N GLY A 369 -0.22 5.46 -9.47
CA GLY A 369 0.87 6.21 -10.10
C GLY A 369 0.73 7.74 -10.16
N GLY A 370 -0.30 8.33 -9.56
CA GLY A 370 -0.60 9.77 -9.69
C GLY A 370 -1.38 10.11 -10.96
N GLN A 371 -1.33 11.38 -11.38
CA GLN A 371 -2.12 11.95 -12.47
C GLN A 371 -1.40 11.89 -13.83
N VAL A 372 -2.19 11.69 -14.89
CA VAL A 372 -1.83 11.78 -16.32
C VAL A 372 -2.79 12.74 -17.03
N PHE A 373 -2.34 13.44 -18.08
CA PHE A 373 -3.16 14.46 -18.76
C PHE A 373 -4.52 13.95 -19.24
N HIS A 374 -4.59 12.74 -19.80
CA HIS A 374 -5.85 12.21 -20.32
C HIS A 374 -6.87 11.88 -19.22
N GLU A 375 -6.43 11.57 -18.00
CA GLU A 375 -7.34 11.41 -16.86
C GLU A 375 -7.87 12.75 -16.35
N SER A 376 -7.05 13.80 -16.46
CA SER A 376 -7.41 15.17 -16.13
C SER A 376 -8.57 15.70 -16.97
N LEU A 377 -8.94 15.08 -18.10
CA LEU A 377 -10.19 15.36 -18.82
C LEU A 377 -11.44 15.36 -17.91
N SER A 378 -11.42 14.61 -16.80
CA SER A 378 -12.47 14.64 -15.78
C SER A 378 -12.68 16.05 -15.16
N MET A 379 -11.65 16.89 -15.15
CA MET A 379 -11.68 18.25 -14.62
C MET A 379 -12.56 19.19 -15.45
N LEU A 380 -12.79 18.89 -16.72
CA LEU A 380 -13.75 19.61 -17.57
C LEU A 380 -15.16 19.58 -16.97
N ALA A 381 -15.54 18.46 -16.35
CA ALA A 381 -16.78 18.35 -15.59
C ALA A 381 -16.58 18.81 -14.15
N TYR A 382 -15.50 18.38 -13.49
CA TYR A 382 -15.31 18.63 -12.06
C TYR A 382 -15.17 20.11 -11.69
N VAL A 383 -14.70 20.98 -12.61
CA VAL A 383 -14.63 22.44 -12.41
C VAL A 383 -15.99 23.06 -12.06
N PHE A 384 -17.10 22.45 -12.51
CA PHE A 384 -18.45 22.88 -12.16
C PHE A 384 -18.84 22.53 -10.71
N MET A 385 -18.16 21.60 -10.07
CA MET A 385 -18.36 21.24 -8.66
C MET A 385 -17.37 22.00 -7.78
N ASP A 386 -16.08 21.87 -8.06
CA ASP A 386 -15.00 22.45 -7.27
C ASP A 386 -13.90 23.00 -8.19
N PRO A 387 -14.01 24.27 -8.62
CA PRO A 387 -13.04 24.85 -9.54
C PRO A 387 -11.66 25.02 -8.93
N VAL A 388 -11.55 25.18 -7.61
CA VAL A 388 -10.25 25.33 -6.95
C VAL A 388 -9.49 24.03 -7.07
N SER A 389 -10.12 22.91 -6.74
CA SER A 389 -9.52 21.59 -6.90
C SER A 389 -9.24 21.23 -8.36
N ALA A 390 -10.11 21.60 -9.30
CA ALA A 390 -9.87 21.40 -10.72
C ALA A 390 -8.62 22.14 -11.23
N MET A 391 -8.46 23.42 -10.86
CA MET A 391 -7.25 24.20 -11.17
C MET A 391 -6.01 23.65 -10.46
N ASN A 392 -6.17 23.20 -9.21
CA ASN A 392 -5.09 22.61 -8.42
C ASN A 392 -4.55 21.31 -9.03
N SER A 393 -5.43 20.45 -9.58
CA SER A 393 -5.02 19.25 -10.33
C SER A 393 -4.06 19.60 -11.46
N GLN A 394 -4.29 20.72 -12.16
CA GLN A 394 -3.40 21.19 -13.23
C GLN A 394 -2.10 21.78 -12.70
N ARG A 395 -2.14 22.49 -11.57
CA ARG A 395 -0.94 23.04 -10.92
C ARG A 395 0.06 21.96 -10.50
N VAL A 396 -0.41 20.74 -10.22
CA VAL A 396 0.47 19.60 -9.95
C VAL A 396 1.38 19.28 -11.14
N TYR A 397 0.90 19.41 -12.38
CA TYR A 397 1.76 19.28 -13.55
C TYR A 397 2.74 20.45 -13.68
N MET A 398 2.26 21.67 -13.45
CA MET A 398 3.04 22.91 -13.57
C MET A 398 4.21 22.94 -12.57
N GLU A 399 4.00 22.51 -11.32
CA GLU A 399 5.06 22.48 -10.30
C GLU A 399 6.13 21.42 -10.57
N ARG A 400 5.84 20.47 -11.46
CA ARG A 400 6.76 19.40 -11.88
C ARG A 400 7.32 19.57 -13.28
N GLN A 401 6.98 20.65 -13.96
CA GLN A 401 7.49 20.97 -15.29
C GLN A 401 8.99 21.31 -15.24
N TRP A 402 9.74 20.75 -16.18
CA TRP A 402 11.17 20.98 -16.32
C TRP A 402 11.46 22.30 -17.05
N LYS A 403 12.70 22.77 -16.98
CA LYS A 403 13.11 24.02 -17.64
C LYS A 403 12.90 24.02 -19.15
N ASN A 404 13.05 22.87 -19.81
CA ASN A 404 12.84 22.70 -21.25
C ASN A 404 11.35 22.48 -21.61
N GLY A 405 10.44 22.61 -20.66
CA GLY A 405 9.00 22.46 -20.89
C GLY A 405 8.45 21.05 -20.75
N TYR A 406 9.31 20.03 -20.62
CA TYR A 406 8.90 18.65 -20.38
C TYR A 406 8.06 18.53 -19.11
N ILE A 407 6.98 17.76 -19.19
CA ILE A 407 6.14 17.36 -18.06
C ILE A 407 6.14 15.83 -18.02
N ASN A 408 6.33 15.28 -16.82
CA ASN A 408 6.38 13.84 -16.57
C ASN A 408 5.15 13.12 -17.15
N TYR A 409 5.33 11.89 -17.64
CA TYR A 409 4.20 11.03 -18.02
C TYR A 409 3.17 10.94 -16.90
N ARG A 410 3.63 10.65 -15.67
CA ARG A 410 2.79 10.64 -14.47
C ARG A 410 3.35 11.49 -13.35
N THR A 411 2.45 12.15 -12.63
CA THR A 411 2.80 13.03 -11.52
C THR A 411 1.90 12.79 -10.30
N GLY A 412 2.49 12.42 -9.17
CA GLY A 412 1.76 12.22 -7.92
C GLY A 412 2.59 12.55 -6.67
N PRO A 413 1.99 12.42 -5.48
CA PRO A 413 2.62 12.81 -4.21
C PRO A 413 3.86 11.99 -3.85
N TYR A 414 4.00 10.79 -4.39
CA TYR A 414 5.09 9.86 -4.09
C TYR A 414 5.76 9.30 -5.35
N LEU A 415 5.37 9.74 -6.55
CA LEU A 415 5.89 9.28 -7.84
C LEU A 415 5.99 10.42 -8.85
N ASN A 416 7.14 10.52 -9.51
CA ASN A 416 7.35 11.35 -10.70
C ASN A 416 7.89 10.43 -11.79
N GLU A 417 7.03 9.98 -12.70
CA GLU A 417 7.40 8.95 -13.67
C GLU A 417 7.73 9.56 -15.03
N THR A 418 8.95 9.33 -15.49
CA THR A 418 9.50 9.97 -16.70
C THR A 418 9.69 9.06 -17.90
N ILE A 419 9.47 7.74 -17.73
CA ILE A 419 9.62 6.66 -18.73
C ILE A 419 10.64 7.02 -19.84
N PRO A 420 11.95 6.90 -19.60
CA PRO A 420 12.95 7.17 -20.62
C PRO A 420 12.93 6.08 -21.71
N TYR A 421 13.08 6.48 -22.97
CA TYR A 421 13.17 5.59 -24.12
C TYR A 421 14.04 6.23 -25.19
N HIS A 422 15.10 5.52 -25.61
CA HIS A 422 16.07 5.99 -26.62
C HIS A 422 16.55 7.45 -26.41
N ASN A 423 17.02 7.76 -25.20
CA ASN A 423 17.50 9.10 -24.78
C ASN A 423 16.46 10.23 -24.83
N GLN A 424 15.18 9.90 -24.97
CA GLN A 424 14.06 10.83 -24.83
C GLN A 424 13.23 10.45 -23.60
N TYR A 425 12.49 11.41 -23.06
CA TYR A 425 11.54 11.17 -21.98
C TYR A 425 10.12 11.18 -22.53
N THR A 426 9.31 10.23 -22.06
CA THR A 426 7.90 10.07 -22.46
C THR A 426 7.05 11.06 -21.67
N THR A 427 6.34 11.94 -22.36
CA THR A 427 5.26 12.75 -21.75
C THR A 427 3.91 12.07 -22.04
N SER A 428 2.78 12.77 -21.92
CA SER A 428 1.46 12.26 -22.32
C SER A 428 0.84 13.14 -23.40
N ALA A 429 -0.10 12.59 -24.17
CA ALA A 429 -0.85 13.30 -25.20
C ALA A 429 -1.31 14.71 -24.76
N PRO A 430 -1.13 15.74 -25.60
CA PRO A 430 -1.22 17.12 -25.17
C PRO A 430 -2.66 17.63 -25.17
N TRP A 431 -3.36 17.43 -24.06
CA TRP A 431 -4.67 18.04 -23.77
C TRP A 431 -4.57 19.25 -22.82
N PHE A 432 -3.35 19.65 -22.48
CA PHE A 432 -3.04 20.50 -21.34
C PHE A 432 -3.57 21.93 -21.48
N ASN A 433 -3.22 22.63 -22.55
CA ASN A 433 -3.65 24.01 -22.75
C ASN A 433 -5.15 24.11 -23.01
N TRP A 434 -5.70 23.18 -23.79
CA TRP A 434 -7.15 23.14 -24.01
C TRP A 434 -7.90 22.94 -22.70
N GLU A 435 -7.51 21.95 -21.90
CA GLU A 435 -8.17 21.69 -20.63
C GLU A 435 -8.07 22.87 -19.66
N ASN A 436 -6.88 23.49 -19.54
CA ASN A 436 -6.68 24.68 -18.74
C ASN A 436 -7.56 25.86 -19.18
N TRP A 437 -7.75 26.05 -20.49
CA TRP A 437 -8.64 27.07 -21.04
C TRP A 437 -10.10 26.79 -20.69
N GLU A 438 -10.54 25.53 -20.84
CA GLU A 438 -11.90 25.10 -20.50
C GLU A 438 -12.20 25.27 -19.01
N ILE A 439 -11.26 24.88 -18.13
CA ILE A 439 -11.34 25.11 -16.68
C ILE A 439 -11.47 26.61 -16.40
N PHE A 440 -10.64 27.45 -17.03
CA PHE A 440 -10.71 28.90 -16.87
C PHE A 440 -12.06 29.49 -17.29
N LYS A 441 -12.69 28.99 -18.37
CA LYS A 441 -14.01 29.47 -18.79
C LYS A 441 -15.07 29.31 -17.70
N VAL A 442 -14.91 28.35 -16.78
CA VAL A 442 -15.82 28.14 -15.66
C VAL A 442 -15.32 28.84 -14.39
N SER A 443 -14.03 28.71 -14.06
CA SER A 443 -13.45 29.27 -12.82
C SER A 443 -13.34 30.80 -12.86
N ARG A 444 -13.10 31.36 -14.05
CA ARG A 444 -12.81 32.78 -14.32
C ARG A 444 -11.58 33.32 -13.58
N ASP A 445 -10.74 32.44 -13.05
CA ASP A 445 -9.54 32.80 -12.28
C ASP A 445 -8.40 33.22 -13.21
N THR A 446 -8.09 34.52 -13.21
CA THR A 446 -7.03 35.08 -14.07
C THR A 446 -5.62 34.85 -13.54
N VAL A 447 -5.45 34.51 -12.25
CA VAL A 447 -4.15 34.12 -11.69
C VAL A 447 -3.79 32.74 -12.21
N PHE A 448 -4.72 31.78 -12.10
CA PHE A 448 -4.58 30.46 -12.69
C PHE A 448 -4.31 30.54 -14.20
N LEU A 449 -5.05 31.39 -14.93
CA LEU A 449 -4.85 31.55 -16.37
C LEU A 449 -3.42 31.98 -16.72
N LYS A 450 -2.81 32.89 -15.93
CA LYS A 450 -1.43 33.32 -16.13
C LYS A 450 -0.44 32.19 -15.87
N GLU A 451 -0.64 31.43 -14.79
CA GLU A 451 0.20 30.26 -14.45
C GLU A 451 0.14 29.20 -15.56
N ALA A 452 -1.08 28.83 -15.96
CA ALA A 452 -1.35 27.88 -17.02
C ALA A 452 -0.74 28.32 -18.34
N TYR A 453 -0.89 29.59 -18.71
CA TYR A 453 -0.30 30.13 -19.93
C TYR A 453 1.23 30.01 -19.95
N GLN A 454 1.91 30.40 -18.86
CA GLN A 454 3.37 30.35 -18.80
C GLN A 454 3.91 28.91 -18.85
N SER A 455 3.24 27.96 -18.20
CA SER A 455 3.61 26.54 -18.27
C SER A 455 3.30 25.95 -19.66
N GLY A 456 2.13 26.30 -20.18
CA GLY A 456 1.59 25.87 -21.46
C GLY A 456 2.48 26.20 -22.66
N LYS A 457 3.00 27.44 -22.71
CA LYS A 457 3.96 27.85 -23.74
C LYS A 457 5.19 26.96 -23.77
N LYS A 458 5.76 26.65 -22.59
CA LYS A 458 6.94 25.79 -22.49
C LYS A 458 6.61 24.37 -22.91
N PHE A 459 5.45 23.86 -22.54
CA PHE A 459 5.03 22.51 -22.92
C PHE A 459 4.81 22.39 -24.43
N TYR A 460 4.19 23.39 -25.07
CA TYR A 460 4.07 23.41 -26.53
C TYR A 460 5.44 23.45 -27.21
N GLN A 461 6.37 24.27 -26.71
CA GLN A 461 7.74 24.32 -27.22
C GLN A 461 8.51 23.00 -27.01
N PHE A 462 8.20 22.24 -25.96
CA PHE A 462 8.77 20.89 -25.80
C PHE A 462 8.39 19.97 -26.97
N TRP A 463 7.13 20.03 -27.44
CA TRP A 463 6.69 19.25 -28.62
C TRP A 463 7.48 19.64 -29.86
N LEU A 464 7.52 20.93 -30.21
CA LEU A 464 8.25 21.38 -31.40
C LEU A 464 9.74 21.01 -31.37
N ASN A 465 10.38 21.15 -30.21
CA ASN A 465 11.82 20.89 -30.12
C ASN A 465 12.19 19.41 -30.11
N ASN A 466 11.29 18.52 -29.70
CA ASN A 466 11.63 17.11 -29.42
C ASN A 466 10.78 16.08 -30.18
N ARG A 467 9.77 16.53 -30.92
CA ARG A 467 8.76 15.68 -31.58
C ARG A 467 8.47 16.14 -32.99
N ASP A 468 9.30 16.99 -33.57
CA ASP A 468 9.28 17.36 -34.99
C ASP A 468 10.68 17.06 -35.54
N ALA A 469 10.92 15.79 -35.86
CA ALA A 469 12.28 15.31 -36.14
C ALA A 469 12.81 15.76 -37.51
N ASN A 470 11.91 16.03 -38.47
CA ASN A 470 12.24 16.45 -39.83
C ASN A 470 12.08 17.97 -40.04
N HIS A 471 11.58 18.71 -39.06
CA HIS A 471 11.37 20.16 -39.08
C HIS A 471 10.41 20.63 -40.17
N ASP A 472 9.36 19.85 -40.46
CA ASP A 472 8.33 20.20 -41.42
C ASP A 472 7.10 20.88 -40.78
N GLY A 473 7.11 21.01 -39.46
CA GLY A 473 6.03 21.62 -38.68
C GLY A 473 4.94 20.65 -38.26
N LEU A 474 5.00 19.36 -38.62
CA LEU A 474 4.16 18.29 -38.13
C LEU A 474 4.94 17.45 -37.12
N CYS A 475 4.27 17.03 -36.04
CA CYS A 475 4.92 16.27 -34.98
C CYS A 475 4.66 14.76 -35.07
N GLU A 476 5.63 13.97 -34.65
CA GLU A 476 5.53 12.52 -34.47
C GLU A 476 5.48 12.16 -32.97
N TRP A 477 4.81 11.05 -32.64
CA TRP A 477 4.91 10.51 -31.29
C TRP A 477 6.35 10.03 -31.01
N GLY A 478 6.91 10.33 -29.84
CA GLY A 478 8.32 10.05 -29.54
C GLY A 478 8.52 9.33 -28.21
N ALA A 479 9.77 9.20 -27.77
CA ALA A 479 10.15 8.37 -26.62
C ALA A 479 9.43 7.00 -26.66
N HIS A 480 8.75 6.59 -25.58
CA HIS A 480 7.88 5.42 -25.62
C HIS A 480 6.54 5.79 -26.31
N ALA A 481 6.60 5.95 -27.63
CA ALA A 481 5.58 6.60 -28.44
C ALA A 481 4.17 5.99 -28.30
N VAL A 482 4.08 4.67 -28.10
CA VAL A 482 2.80 3.98 -27.84
C VAL A 482 2.15 4.47 -26.53
N LEU A 483 2.94 4.66 -25.46
CA LEU A 483 2.44 5.16 -24.17
C LEU A 483 2.17 6.66 -24.22
N GLU A 484 3.04 7.42 -24.90
CA GLU A 484 2.88 8.87 -25.06
C GLU A 484 1.58 9.21 -25.82
N SER A 485 1.25 8.42 -26.84
CA SER A 485 0.00 8.55 -27.60
C SER A 485 -1.24 8.18 -26.79
N VAL A 486 -1.09 7.57 -25.62
CA VAL A 486 -2.14 6.99 -24.76
C VAL A 486 -3.08 6.04 -25.52
N ARG A 487 -2.56 5.41 -26.57
CA ARG A 487 -3.22 4.38 -27.38
C ARG A 487 -2.36 3.12 -27.39
N ASP A 488 -2.35 2.42 -26.26
CA ASP A 488 -1.43 1.33 -25.94
C ASP A 488 -1.99 -0.09 -26.15
N GLY A 489 -3.14 -0.21 -26.82
CA GLY A 489 -3.71 -1.51 -27.18
C GLY A 489 -4.56 -1.52 -28.45
N LYS A 490 -4.30 -2.51 -29.32
CA LYS A 490 -5.09 -2.81 -30.54
C LYS A 490 -5.23 -1.63 -31.51
N VAL A 491 -4.14 -0.93 -31.76
CA VAL A 491 -4.13 0.19 -32.71
C VAL A 491 -3.71 -0.31 -34.08
N ALA A 492 -4.57 -0.16 -35.07
CA ALA A 492 -4.38 -0.79 -36.38
C ALA A 492 -3.07 -0.33 -37.04
N VAL A 493 -2.77 0.97 -36.98
CA VAL A 493 -1.55 1.52 -37.56
C VAL A 493 -0.30 1.08 -36.80
N TRP A 494 -0.29 1.16 -35.46
CA TRP A 494 0.86 0.74 -34.65
C TRP A 494 1.15 -0.76 -34.78
N ASP A 495 0.11 -1.58 -34.77
CA ASP A 495 0.22 -3.04 -34.73
C ASP A 495 0.52 -3.66 -36.10
N GLN A 496 -0.02 -3.08 -37.19
CA GLN A 496 0.04 -3.69 -38.53
C GLN A 496 0.99 -2.96 -39.48
N VAL A 497 1.21 -1.66 -39.28
CA VAL A 497 1.96 -0.82 -40.23
C VAL A 497 3.34 -0.48 -39.67
N GLY A 498 3.46 0.19 -38.52
CA GLY A 498 4.77 0.50 -37.96
C GLY A 498 4.74 1.29 -36.67
N TRP A 499 5.91 1.44 -36.06
CA TRP A 499 6.06 2.15 -34.78
C TRP A 499 5.69 3.63 -34.92
N PRO A 500 4.99 4.24 -33.93
CA PRO A 500 4.43 5.57 -34.06
C PRO A 500 5.38 6.70 -34.48
N SER A 501 6.64 6.64 -34.05
CA SER A 501 7.65 7.66 -34.37
C SER A 501 8.08 7.70 -35.85
N ASN A 502 7.47 6.89 -36.71
CA ASN A 502 7.68 6.92 -38.16
C ASN A 502 6.62 7.73 -38.91
N PHE A 503 5.58 8.22 -38.23
CA PHE A 503 4.44 8.88 -38.87
C PHE A 503 4.22 10.26 -38.26
N ASP A 504 3.91 11.22 -39.11
CA ASP A 504 3.29 12.46 -38.65
C ASP A 504 1.89 12.09 -38.20
N ALA A 505 1.69 12.12 -36.89
CA ALA A 505 0.51 11.51 -36.30
C ALA A 505 -0.65 12.50 -36.35
N LEU A 506 -1.75 12.11 -36.98
CA LEU A 506 -2.92 12.96 -37.15
C LEU A 506 -3.49 13.41 -35.81
N ASP A 507 -3.57 12.49 -34.84
CA ASP A 507 -4.09 12.77 -33.51
C ASP A 507 -3.24 13.80 -32.77
N LEU A 508 -1.91 13.59 -32.73
CA LEU A 508 -0.99 14.54 -32.12
C LEU A 508 -1.11 15.93 -32.74
N ASN A 509 -1.10 16.01 -34.07
CA ASN A 509 -1.14 17.29 -34.76
C ASN A 509 -2.49 18.01 -34.61
N ALA A 510 -3.61 17.28 -34.59
CA ALA A 510 -4.91 17.85 -34.27
C ALA A 510 -4.98 18.37 -32.83
N MET A 511 -4.39 17.65 -31.86
CA MET A 511 -4.25 18.13 -30.49
C MET A 511 -3.40 19.40 -30.42
N LEU A 512 -2.26 19.44 -31.12
CA LEU A 512 -1.39 20.63 -31.14
C LEU A 512 -2.06 21.85 -31.79
N VAL A 513 -2.93 21.68 -32.79
CA VAL A 513 -3.77 22.80 -33.28
C VAL A 513 -4.64 23.35 -32.14
N ASN A 514 -5.33 22.48 -31.39
CA ASN A 514 -6.18 22.96 -30.30
C ASN A 514 -5.38 23.53 -29.11
N GLU A 515 -4.18 23.01 -28.84
CA GLU A 515 -3.27 23.58 -27.84
C GLU A 515 -2.85 25.00 -28.22
N ALA A 516 -2.43 25.22 -29.48
CA ALA A 516 -2.07 26.54 -30.00
C ALA A 516 -3.28 27.50 -30.00
N GLN A 517 -4.44 27.06 -30.47
CA GLN A 517 -5.66 27.87 -30.41
C GLN A 517 -6.02 28.26 -28.96
N SER A 518 -5.84 27.35 -28.01
CA SER A 518 -6.11 27.58 -26.60
C SER A 518 -5.12 28.58 -26.01
N LEU A 519 -3.83 28.45 -26.30
CA LEU A 519 -2.81 29.44 -25.95
C LEU A 519 -3.12 30.82 -26.54
N GLY A 520 -3.59 30.89 -27.78
CA GLY A 520 -4.07 32.13 -28.40
C GLY A 520 -5.24 32.75 -27.62
N LYS A 521 -6.27 31.96 -27.29
CA LYS A 521 -7.41 32.43 -26.48
C LYS A 521 -6.98 32.91 -25.09
N MET A 522 -6.03 32.23 -24.45
CA MET A 522 -5.44 32.67 -23.17
C MET A 522 -4.68 33.99 -23.32
N ALA A 523 -3.78 34.09 -24.31
CA ALA A 523 -3.00 35.29 -24.60
C ALA A 523 -3.90 36.50 -24.85
N GLN A 524 -4.92 36.35 -25.69
CA GLN A 524 -5.93 37.38 -25.92
C GLN A 524 -6.62 37.82 -24.63
N LYS A 525 -7.04 36.85 -23.80
CA LYS A 525 -7.72 37.15 -22.53
C LYS A 525 -6.82 37.86 -21.51
N LEU A 526 -5.52 37.61 -21.56
CA LEU A 526 -4.49 38.22 -20.71
C LEU A 526 -3.94 39.54 -21.25
N GLY A 527 -4.30 39.92 -22.49
CA GLY A 527 -3.82 41.15 -23.14
C GLY A 527 -2.44 41.03 -23.79
N TYR A 528 -2.01 39.82 -24.13
CA TYR A 528 -0.74 39.55 -24.80
C TYR A 528 -0.94 39.49 -26.32
N SER A 529 -1.07 40.66 -26.97
CA SER A 529 -1.46 40.74 -28.39
C SER A 529 -0.45 40.09 -29.35
N GLU A 530 0.86 40.31 -29.14
CA GLU A 530 1.91 39.70 -29.98
C GLU A 530 1.88 38.17 -29.89
N ASP A 531 1.77 37.64 -28.66
CA ASP A 531 1.65 36.20 -28.45
C ASP A 531 0.35 35.65 -29.09
N TYR A 532 -0.77 36.37 -29.02
CA TYR A 532 -2.01 35.96 -29.66
C TYR A 532 -1.86 35.79 -31.18
N ASP A 533 -1.24 36.77 -31.85
CA ASP A 533 -1.00 36.71 -33.29
C ASP A 533 -0.06 35.55 -33.66
N TYR A 534 0.97 35.31 -32.85
CA TYR A 534 1.84 34.14 -32.99
C TYR A 534 1.05 32.82 -32.91
N TRP A 535 0.27 32.61 -31.84
CA TRP A 535 -0.48 31.37 -31.66
C TRP A 535 -1.54 31.15 -32.73
N LYS A 536 -2.14 32.22 -33.25
CA LYS A 536 -3.08 32.15 -34.37
C LYS A 536 -2.40 31.67 -35.64
N GLN A 537 -1.19 32.17 -35.93
CA GLN A 537 -0.40 31.74 -37.10
C GLN A 537 0.07 30.29 -36.95
N GLU A 538 0.57 29.90 -35.77
CA GLU A 538 0.96 28.53 -35.46
C GLU A 538 -0.18 27.52 -35.69
N ALA A 539 -1.37 27.83 -35.17
CA ALA A 539 -2.55 26.97 -35.35
C ALA A 539 -2.97 26.88 -36.83
N ALA A 540 -2.97 28.00 -37.55
CA ALA A 540 -3.33 28.05 -38.97
C ALA A 540 -2.35 27.25 -39.84
N ALA A 541 -1.04 27.45 -39.66
CA ALA A 541 -0.02 26.73 -40.42
C ALA A 541 -0.15 25.21 -40.27
N ARG A 542 -0.36 24.72 -39.03
CA ARG A 542 -0.55 23.29 -38.77
C ARG A 542 -1.87 22.77 -39.33
N THR A 543 -2.95 23.57 -39.26
CA THR A 543 -4.26 23.26 -39.86
C THR A 543 -4.13 23.06 -41.37
N ASP A 544 -3.42 23.98 -42.05
CA ASP A 544 -3.17 23.91 -43.49
C ASP A 544 -2.39 22.65 -43.86
N SER A 545 -1.35 22.28 -43.10
CA SER A 545 -0.60 21.04 -43.31
C SER A 545 -1.46 19.80 -43.12
N ILE A 546 -2.30 19.74 -42.08
CA ILE A 546 -3.20 18.60 -41.85
C ILE A 546 -4.20 18.46 -43.01
N ASN A 547 -4.88 19.55 -43.40
CA ASN A 547 -5.83 19.54 -44.51
C ASN A 547 -5.17 19.22 -45.86
N ARG A 548 -3.91 19.60 -46.05
CA ARG A 548 -3.17 19.34 -47.28
C ARG A 548 -2.70 17.90 -47.40
N TYR A 549 -2.14 17.34 -46.32
CA TYR A 549 -1.42 16.06 -46.40
C TYR A 549 -2.20 14.90 -45.80
N MET A 550 -2.99 15.13 -44.75
CA MET A 550 -3.64 14.05 -44.00
C MET A 550 -5.09 13.79 -44.44
N TRP A 551 -5.70 14.68 -45.22
CA TRP A 551 -7.04 14.49 -45.78
C TRP A 551 -6.99 13.70 -47.10
N ASP A 552 -7.72 12.59 -47.16
CA ASP A 552 -7.92 11.85 -48.41
C ASP A 552 -9.33 12.10 -48.94
N SER A 553 -9.42 12.91 -49.99
CA SER A 553 -10.70 13.28 -50.60
C SER A 553 -11.45 12.11 -51.24
N GLN A 554 -10.74 11.02 -51.59
CA GLN A 554 -11.35 9.83 -52.16
C GLN A 554 -12.17 9.05 -51.13
N THR A 555 -11.65 8.87 -49.92
CA THR A 555 -12.38 8.20 -48.83
C THR A 555 -13.17 9.16 -47.95
N GLY A 556 -12.92 10.47 -48.05
CA GLY A 556 -13.56 11.48 -47.22
C GLY A 556 -13.15 11.36 -45.75
N PHE A 557 -11.89 11.03 -45.48
CA PHE A 557 -11.40 10.75 -44.14
C PHE A 557 -9.95 11.23 -43.94
N TYR A 558 -9.57 11.47 -42.68
CA TYR A 558 -8.21 11.86 -42.29
C TYR A 558 -7.40 10.66 -41.81
N TYR A 559 -6.11 10.61 -42.15
CA TYR A 559 -5.19 9.53 -41.78
C TYR A 559 -3.83 10.03 -41.30
N ASN A 560 -3.06 9.15 -40.67
CA ASN A 560 -1.63 9.38 -40.47
C ASN A 560 -0.91 9.35 -41.83
N ILE A 561 0.23 10.04 -41.90
CA ILE A 561 1.10 10.06 -43.08
C ILE A 561 2.52 9.66 -42.71
N ASN A 562 3.27 9.18 -43.69
CA ASN A 562 4.69 8.89 -43.54
C ASN A 562 5.46 10.20 -43.38
N LYS A 563 6.24 10.31 -42.30
CA LYS A 563 6.98 11.53 -41.98
C LYS A 563 8.04 11.95 -43.01
N ASN A 564 8.49 11.02 -43.86
CA ASN A 564 9.58 11.31 -44.79
C ASN A 564 9.09 11.93 -46.10
N ASP A 565 7.86 11.63 -46.51
CA ASP A 565 7.35 11.99 -47.85
C ASP A 565 5.88 12.43 -47.88
N HIS A 566 5.23 12.52 -46.71
CA HIS A 566 3.82 12.89 -46.53
C HIS A 566 2.83 11.99 -47.27
N SER A 567 3.24 10.79 -47.68
CA SER A 567 2.37 9.82 -48.34
C SER A 567 1.56 8.99 -47.34
N PHE A 568 0.47 8.38 -47.80
CA PHE A 568 -0.28 7.38 -47.02
C PHE A 568 0.37 5.97 -47.05
N THR A 569 1.65 5.88 -47.46
CA THR A 569 2.36 4.61 -47.63
C THR A 569 3.60 4.55 -46.74
N PHE A 570 3.71 3.48 -45.94
CA PHE A 570 4.92 3.19 -45.18
C PHE A 570 5.63 1.92 -45.67
N LYS A 571 4.93 0.78 -45.74
CA LYS A 571 5.50 -0.50 -46.21
C LYS A 571 4.90 -0.92 -47.55
N THR A 572 3.59 -0.80 -47.68
CA THR A 572 2.83 -1.16 -48.89
C THR A 572 1.84 -0.06 -49.23
N ALA A 573 1.49 0.08 -50.50
CA ALA A 573 0.63 1.16 -50.99
C ALA A 573 -0.62 1.37 -50.11
N ASP A 574 -0.80 2.61 -49.64
CA ASP A 574 -1.93 3.08 -48.83
C ASP A 574 -2.14 2.34 -47.50
N ASP A 575 -1.11 1.68 -46.95
CA ASP A 575 -1.24 0.93 -45.70
C ASP A 575 -1.53 1.78 -44.46
N LEU A 576 -1.25 3.09 -44.49
CA LEU A 576 -1.64 4.06 -43.46
C LEU A 576 -3.10 4.52 -43.56
N LYS A 577 -3.83 4.21 -44.65
CA LYS A 577 -5.27 4.50 -44.78
C LYS A 577 -6.12 3.54 -43.93
N ARG A 578 -5.93 3.60 -42.61
CA ARG A 578 -6.70 2.85 -41.61
C ARG A 578 -7.68 3.81 -40.93
N MET A 579 -8.97 3.61 -41.15
CA MET A 579 -10.00 4.43 -40.50
C MET A 579 -10.01 4.12 -39.00
N GLU A 580 -9.44 5.04 -38.23
CA GLU A 580 -9.34 4.99 -36.78
C GLU A 580 -10.14 6.15 -36.16
N ILE A 581 -10.46 6.06 -34.86
CA ILE A 581 -11.23 7.12 -34.17
C ILE A 581 -10.57 8.50 -34.22
N ILE A 582 -9.26 8.54 -34.47
CA ILE A 582 -8.50 9.78 -34.61
C ILE A 582 -8.90 10.62 -35.82
N GLY A 583 -9.55 10.02 -36.84
CA GLY A 583 -10.07 10.76 -37.98
C GLY A 583 -11.17 11.77 -37.63
N PHE A 584 -11.76 11.68 -36.43
CA PHE A 584 -12.72 12.65 -35.92
C PHE A 584 -12.06 13.80 -35.14
N LEU A 585 -10.79 13.70 -34.74
CA LEU A 585 -10.12 14.76 -33.99
C LEU A 585 -9.98 16.08 -34.76
N PRO A 586 -9.80 16.10 -36.10
CA PRO A 586 -9.90 17.33 -36.89
C PRO A 586 -11.21 18.09 -36.71
N LEU A 587 -12.35 17.40 -36.52
CA LEU A 587 -13.62 18.06 -36.23
C LEU A 587 -13.61 18.71 -34.84
N TRP A 588 -13.08 18.00 -33.84
CA TRP A 588 -12.96 18.52 -32.47
C TRP A 588 -12.01 19.72 -32.37
N ALA A 589 -10.91 19.71 -33.11
CA ALA A 589 -9.94 20.79 -33.16
C ALA A 589 -10.35 21.97 -34.06
N GLY A 590 -11.47 21.86 -34.79
CA GLY A 590 -11.94 22.87 -35.75
C GLY A 590 -11.04 23.02 -36.97
N ILE A 591 -10.44 21.92 -37.43
CA ILE A 591 -9.59 21.82 -38.63
C ILE A 591 -10.43 21.52 -39.88
N ALA A 592 -11.40 20.62 -39.73
CA ALA A 592 -12.31 20.23 -40.80
C ALA A 592 -13.45 21.25 -40.95
N ASP A 593 -13.77 21.59 -42.20
CA ASP A 593 -14.79 22.57 -42.59
C ASP A 593 -16.24 22.08 -42.44
#